data_AF-A0A8S9ZYK1-F1
#
_entry.id   AF-A0A8S9ZYK1-F1
#
_cell.length_a   1.000
_cell.length_b   1.000
_cell.length_c   1.000
_cell.angle_alpha   90.00
_cell.angle_beta   90.00
_cell.angle_gamma   90.00
#
_symmetry.space_group_name_H-M   'P 1'
#
loop_
_entity.id
_entity.type
_entity.pdbx_description
1 polymer ?
#
loop_
_entity_poly.entity_id
_entity_poly.type
_entity_poly.pdbx_seq_one_letter_code
_entity_poly.pdbx_strand_id
1 'polypeptide(L)'
;METFSFIFFLQKIIIIIILMLNNYVNSCMTAIVPPPMPACAACSINQLMLTPGNGMTTTTPIPSGIVTDPNGCIHIMVTCMAINGGTVFMQFNINQGGPSNPTNPMITATLNCIDGQWVFQQGGISQIINEINCQNA
;
A
#
# COMPACT_ATOMS: atom_id res chain seq x y z
N MET A 1 -29.26 43.84 59.97
CA MET A 1 -28.56 42.56 59.74
C MET A 1 -28.62 42.21 58.26
N GLU A 2 -28.12 43.07 57.36
CA GLU A 2 -28.33 42.88 55.90
C GLU A 2 -27.02 42.78 55.10
N THR A 3 -25.88 43.16 55.69
CA THR A 3 -24.55 43.11 55.06
C THR A 3 -23.93 41.72 55.03
N PHE A 4 -24.35 40.81 55.91
CA PHE A 4 -23.80 39.44 55.95
C PHE A 4 -24.29 38.55 54.79
N SER A 5 -25.50 38.79 54.28
CA SER A 5 -26.11 37.94 53.24
C SER A 5 -25.44 38.10 51.86
N PHE A 6 -24.99 39.32 51.54
CA PHE A 6 -24.34 39.61 50.25
C PHE A 6 -22.96 38.97 50.11
N ILE A 7 -22.18 38.90 51.19
CA ILE A 7 -20.81 38.33 51.16
C ILE A 7 -20.86 36.82 50.89
N PHE A 8 -21.79 36.09 51.51
CA PHE A 8 -21.99 34.67 51.25
C PHE A 8 -22.49 34.38 49.83
N PHE A 9 -23.28 35.29 49.25
CA PHE A 9 -23.77 35.16 47.88
C PHE A 9 -22.64 35.35 46.85
N LEU A 10 -21.81 36.38 47.05
CA LEU A 10 -20.62 36.63 46.21
C LEU A 10 -19.59 35.49 46.31
N GLN A 11 -19.36 34.93 47.50
CA GLN A 11 -18.41 33.84 47.68
C GLN A 11 -18.86 32.55 46.98
N LYS A 12 -20.17 32.25 46.97
CA LYS A 12 -20.74 31.14 46.20
C LYS A 12 -20.61 31.34 44.69
N ILE A 13 -20.84 32.56 44.20
CA ILE A 13 -20.70 32.86 42.77
C ILE A 13 -19.23 32.69 42.33
N ILE A 14 -18.27 33.17 43.12
CA ILE A 14 -16.84 33.03 42.82
C ILE A 14 -16.43 31.55 42.77
N ILE A 15 -16.89 30.71 43.71
CA ILE A 15 -16.59 29.27 43.71
C ILE A 15 -17.19 28.57 42.48
N ILE A 16 -18.40 28.93 42.07
CA ILE A 16 -19.05 28.40 40.87
C ILE A 16 -18.26 28.79 39.61
N ILE A 17 -17.79 30.05 39.51
CA ILE A 17 -16.98 30.51 38.38
C ILE A 17 -15.64 29.76 38.32
N ILE A 18 -14.97 29.53 39.46
CA ILE A 18 -13.72 28.77 39.54
C ILE A 18 -13.93 27.29 39.13
N LEU A 19 -15.05 26.68 39.51
CA LEU A 19 -15.40 25.31 39.11
C LEU A 19 -15.75 25.18 37.61
N MET A 20 -16.36 26.21 37.03
CA MET A 20 -16.63 26.26 35.58
C MET A 20 -15.34 26.48 34.76
N LEU A 21 -14.42 27.31 35.25
CA LEU A 21 -13.12 27.54 34.59
C LEU A 21 -12.21 26.29 34.64
N ASN A 22 -12.20 25.55 35.75
CA ASN A 22 -11.40 24.32 35.88
C ASN A 22 -11.94 23.14 35.04
N ASN A 23 -13.22 23.13 34.67
CA ASN A 23 -13.78 22.10 33.78
C ASN A 23 -13.49 22.35 32.29
N TYR A 24 -13.10 23.57 31.90
CA TYR A 24 -12.89 23.91 30.50
C TYR A 24 -11.54 23.41 29.95
N VAL A 25 -10.53 23.22 30.81
CA VAL A 25 -9.17 22.83 30.40
C VAL A 25 -8.92 21.32 30.30
N ASN A 26 -9.90 20.47 30.62
CA ASN A 26 -9.75 19.01 30.60
C ASN A 26 -10.35 18.30 29.39
N SER A 27 -10.71 19.04 28.33
CA SER A 27 -10.99 18.41 27.03
C SER A 27 -9.70 18.21 26.26
N CYS A 28 -8.82 17.34 26.78
CA CYS A 28 -7.84 16.66 25.94
C CYS A 28 -8.66 15.84 24.95
N MET A 29 -8.82 16.37 23.73
CA MET A 29 -9.27 15.58 22.61
C MET A 29 -8.23 14.47 22.44
N THR A 30 -8.53 13.28 22.95
CA THR A 30 -7.90 12.07 22.46
C THR A 30 -8.27 12.02 20.99
N ALA A 31 -7.34 12.44 20.13
CA ALA A 31 -7.45 12.22 18.72
C ALA A 31 -7.64 10.71 18.56
N ILE A 32 -8.84 10.31 18.14
CA ILE A 32 -9.07 8.96 17.66
C ILE A 32 -8.27 8.93 16.37
N VAL A 33 -7.02 8.48 16.45
CA VAL A 33 -6.26 8.15 15.25
C VAL A 33 -7.13 7.12 14.55
N PRO A 34 -7.64 7.41 13.33
CA PRO A 34 -8.30 6.37 12.54
C PRO A 34 -7.38 5.15 12.55
N PRO A 35 -7.90 3.91 12.59
CA PRO A 35 -7.03 2.76 12.39
C PRO A 35 -6.13 3.07 11.19
N PRO A 36 -4.80 2.82 11.25
CA PRO A 36 -3.94 3.06 10.10
C PRO A 36 -4.65 2.46 8.89
N MET A 37 -4.92 3.29 7.87
CA MET A 37 -5.59 2.81 6.67
C MET A 37 -4.93 1.49 6.28
N PRO A 38 -5.68 0.44 5.90
CA PRO A 38 -5.05 -0.69 5.26
C PRO A 38 -4.25 -0.10 4.10
N ALA A 39 -2.92 -0.29 4.10
CA ALA A 39 -1.98 0.38 3.19
C ALA A 39 -2.10 -0.10 1.72
N CYS A 40 -3.28 -0.59 1.37
CA CYS A 40 -3.55 -1.39 0.21
C CYS A 40 -4.83 -0.87 -0.43
N ALA A 41 -4.65 -0.01 -1.41
CA ALA A 41 -5.73 0.39 -2.30
C ALA A 41 -6.09 -0.75 -3.26
N ALA A 42 -7.16 -0.57 -4.03
CA ALA A 42 -7.57 -1.55 -5.04
C ALA A 42 -6.75 -1.38 -6.32
N CYS A 43 -5.74 -2.24 -6.54
CA CYS A 43 -5.14 -2.39 -7.86
C CYS A 43 -6.03 -3.26 -8.74
N SER A 44 -6.10 -2.92 -10.02
CA SER A 44 -6.71 -3.74 -11.05
C SER A 44 -5.63 -4.33 -11.93
N ILE A 45 -5.83 -5.57 -12.38
CA ILE A 45 -4.95 -6.18 -13.39
C ILE A 45 -4.90 -5.36 -14.67
N ASN A 46 -5.98 -4.64 -15.00
CA ASN A 46 -6.06 -3.79 -16.18
C ASN A 46 -5.14 -2.55 -16.11
N GLN A 47 -4.56 -2.24 -14.95
CA GLN A 47 -3.55 -1.19 -14.79
C GLN A 47 -2.15 -1.66 -15.23
N LEU A 48 -1.95 -2.97 -15.34
CA LEU A 48 -0.68 -3.58 -15.70
C LEU A 48 -0.70 -3.95 -17.19
N MET A 49 0.17 -3.33 -17.97
CA MET A 49 0.34 -3.66 -19.38
C MET A 49 1.17 -4.93 -19.50
N LEU A 50 0.54 -6.02 -19.96
CA LEU A 50 1.23 -7.28 -20.25
C LEU A 50 1.53 -7.32 -21.73
N THR A 51 2.77 -7.00 -22.11
CA THR A 51 3.15 -6.85 -23.50
C THR A 51 3.16 -8.22 -24.19
N PRO A 52 2.33 -8.45 -25.23
CA PRO A 52 2.27 -9.74 -25.90
C PRO A 52 3.59 -10.12 -26.56
N GLY A 53 3.95 -11.40 -26.49
CA GLY A 53 4.99 -11.97 -27.33
C GLY A 53 4.50 -12.08 -28.77
N ASN A 54 5.32 -11.63 -29.73
CA ASN A 54 4.96 -11.55 -31.14
C ASN A 54 5.98 -12.23 -32.07
N GLY A 55 6.93 -13.00 -31.53
CA GLY A 55 7.97 -13.64 -32.31
C GLY A 55 8.65 -14.82 -31.61
N MET A 56 9.71 -15.34 -32.22
CA MET A 56 10.48 -16.47 -31.68
C MET A 56 11.31 -16.11 -30.44
N THR A 57 11.47 -14.82 -30.16
CA THR A 57 12.31 -14.30 -29.07
C THR A 57 11.49 -13.61 -27.97
N THR A 58 10.16 -13.59 -28.05
CA THR A 58 9.31 -12.92 -27.05
C THR A 58 8.15 -13.81 -26.64
N THR A 59 7.79 -13.79 -25.35
CA THR A 59 6.63 -14.51 -24.82
C THR A 59 5.69 -13.55 -24.11
N THR A 60 4.41 -13.93 -24.07
CA THR A 60 3.40 -13.16 -23.34
C THR A 60 3.54 -13.46 -21.84
N PRO A 61 3.65 -12.43 -20.98
CA PRO A 61 3.59 -12.63 -19.53
C PRO A 61 2.24 -13.21 -19.11
N ILE A 62 2.27 -14.19 -18.20
CA ILE A 62 1.07 -14.89 -17.74
C ILE A 62 0.79 -14.46 -16.30
N PRO A 63 -0.25 -13.67 -16.05
CA PRO A 63 -0.69 -13.33 -14.71
C PRO A 63 -1.40 -14.53 -14.08
N SER A 64 -1.13 -14.78 -12.81
CA SER A 64 -1.64 -15.93 -12.06
C SER A 64 -1.69 -15.62 -10.57
N GLY A 65 -2.47 -16.41 -9.83
CA GLY A 65 -2.45 -16.38 -8.37
C GLY A 65 -2.74 -15.00 -7.78
N ILE A 66 -3.82 -14.35 -8.21
CA ILE A 66 -4.31 -13.15 -7.54
C ILE A 66 -4.78 -13.57 -6.15
N VAL A 67 -4.09 -13.09 -5.12
CA VAL A 67 -4.39 -13.40 -3.72
C VAL A 67 -4.50 -12.10 -2.93
N THR A 68 -5.41 -12.09 -1.96
CA THR A 68 -5.54 -10.98 -1.01
C THR A 68 -4.98 -11.44 0.33
N ASP A 69 -4.05 -10.68 0.91
CA ASP A 69 -3.53 -10.97 2.24
C ASP A 69 -4.56 -10.61 3.35
N PRO A 70 -4.32 -11.02 4.60
CA PRO A 70 -5.19 -10.66 5.72
C PRO A 70 -5.32 -9.15 5.98
N ASN A 71 -4.43 -8.32 5.44
CA ASN A 71 -4.46 -6.87 5.53
C ASN A 71 -5.25 -6.22 4.38
N GLY A 72 -5.78 -7.00 3.45
CA GLY A 72 -6.53 -6.52 2.29
C GLY A 72 -5.67 -6.18 1.07
N CYS A 73 -4.38 -6.53 1.08
CA CYS A 73 -3.42 -6.27 0.02
C CYS A 73 -3.53 -7.29 -1.09
N ILE A 74 -3.70 -6.81 -2.32
CA ILE A 74 -3.75 -7.67 -3.50
C ILE A 74 -2.31 -7.95 -3.94
N HIS A 75 -2.00 -9.22 -4.14
CA HIS A 75 -0.77 -9.69 -4.74
C HIS A 75 -1.11 -10.43 -6.03
N ILE A 76 -0.24 -10.30 -7.02
CA ILE A 76 -0.32 -11.08 -8.25
C ILE A 76 1.03 -11.66 -8.60
N MET A 77 1.04 -12.91 -9.04
CA MET A 77 2.23 -13.54 -9.58
C MET A 77 2.18 -13.49 -11.10
N VAL A 78 3.20 -12.89 -11.71
CA VAL A 78 3.37 -12.91 -13.17
C VAL A 78 4.49 -13.86 -13.53
N THR A 79 4.25 -14.69 -14.54
CA THR A 79 5.20 -15.70 -15.01
C THR A 79 5.62 -15.40 -16.45
N CYS A 80 6.93 -15.41 -16.69
CA CYS A 80 7.53 -15.50 -18.01
C CYS A 80 8.05 -16.91 -18.22
N MET A 81 7.72 -17.54 -19.34
CA MET A 81 8.24 -18.84 -19.74
C MET A 81 9.07 -18.72 -21.01
N ALA A 82 10.15 -19.48 -21.07
CA ALA A 82 11.02 -19.57 -22.22
C ALA A 82 10.40 -20.44 -23.31
N ILE A 83 10.67 -20.10 -24.56
CA ILE A 83 10.36 -20.93 -25.72
C ILE A 83 11.46 -21.99 -25.86
N ASN A 84 11.09 -23.22 -26.21
CA ASN A 84 12.02 -24.32 -26.52
C ASN A 84 13.03 -24.66 -25.41
N GLY A 85 12.71 -24.39 -24.14
CA GLY A 85 13.59 -24.68 -23.01
C GLY A 85 14.84 -23.79 -22.93
N GLY A 86 14.86 -22.66 -23.65
CA GLY A 86 15.92 -21.65 -23.57
C GLY A 86 15.88 -20.84 -22.28
N THR A 87 16.51 -19.66 -22.31
CA THR A 87 16.49 -18.73 -21.18
C THR A 87 15.44 -17.64 -21.42
N VAL A 88 14.79 -17.19 -20.36
CA VAL A 88 13.83 -16.08 -20.40
C VAL A 88 14.24 -14.98 -19.45
N PHE A 89 13.94 -13.74 -19.80
CA PHE A 89 14.16 -12.54 -19.03
C PHE A 89 12.83 -11.84 -18.85
N MET A 90 12.50 -11.52 -17.60
CA MET A 90 11.37 -10.65 -17.30
C MET A 90 11.87 -9.22 -17.20
N GLN A 91 11.25 -8.33 -17.95
CA GLN A 91 11.57 -6.91 -17.97
C GLN A 91 10.36 -6.11 -17.51
N PHE A 92 10.62 -5.17 -16.61
CA PHE A 92 9.65 -4.21 -16.10
C PHE A 92 9.83 -2.86 -16.80
N ASN A 93 8.71 -2.20 -17.09
CA ASN A 93 8.63 -0.82 -17.56
C ASN A 93 9.58 -0.48 -18.73
N ILE A 94 9.87 -1.44 -19.60
CA ILE A 94 10.87 -1.37 -20.68
C ILE A 94 12.26 -0.88 -20.21
N ASN A 95 13.28 -1.71 -20.36
CA ASN A 95 14.68 -1.39 -20.03
C ASN A 95 14.96 -1.06 -18.55
N GLN A 96 14.02 -1.26 -17.63
CA GLN A 96 14.26 -1.08 -16.19
C GLN A 96 14.66 -2.37 -15.47
N GLY A 97 14.96 -3.43 -16.24
CA GLY A 97 15.34 -4.74 -15.71
C GLY A 97 14.17 -5.46 -15.04
N GLY A 98 14.48 -6.51 -14.29
CA GLY A 98 13.51 -7.35 -13.60
C GLY A 98 14.22 -8.56 -13.01
N PRO A 99 13.50 -9.50 -12.39
CA PRO A 99 14.10 -10.74 -11.94
C PRO A 99 14.69 -11.48 -13.14
N SER A 100 15.95 -11.90 -12.99
CA SER A 100 16.67 -12.68 -13.98
C SER A 100 17.17 -13.96 -13.33
N ASN A 101 16.93 -15.10 -13.98
CA ASN A 101 17.55 -16.36 -13.61
C ASN A 101 18.11 -17.01 -14.88
N PRO A 102 19.43 -16.93 -15.12
CA PRO A 102 20.04 -17.34 -16.39
C PRO A 102 20.00 -18.86 -16.62
N THR A 103 19.59 -19.65 -15.63
CA THR A 103 19.53 -21.12 -15.75
C THR A 103 18.10 -21.66 -15.76
N ASN A 104 17.08 -20.80 -15.58
CA ASN A 104 15.70 -21.25 -15.47
C ASN A 104 14.88 -20.88 -16.71
N PRO A 105 14.21 -21.84 -17.37
CA PRO A 105 13.27 -21.54 -18.46
C PRO A 105 11.99 -20.84 -17.95
N MET A 106 11.87 -20.57 -16.65
CA MET A 106 10.72 -19.90 -16.06
C MET A 106 11.17 -18.85 -15.05
N ILE A 107 10.60 -17.66 -15.14
CA ILE A 107 10.80 -16.57 -14.17
C ILE A 107 9.44 -16.14 -13.65
N THR A 108 9.33 -16.02 -12.34
CA THR A 108 8.16 -15.48 -11.66
C THR A 108 8.50 -14.21 -10.91
N ALA A 109 7.55 -13.28 -10.90
CA ALA A 109 7.60 -12.08 -10.08
C ALA A 109 6.28 -11.93 -9.32
N THR A 110 6.37 -11.66 -8.03
CA THR A 110 5.22 -11.26 -7.22
C THR A 110 5.16 -9.74 -7.19
N LEU A 111 4.03 -9.18 -7.63
CA LEU A 111 3.73 -7.77 -7.51
C LEU A 111 2.74 -7.55 -6.38
N ASN A 112 3.03 -6.58 -5.54
CA ASN A 112 2.20 -6.16 -4.41
C ASN A 112 1.46 -4.89 -4.81
N CYS A 113 0.16 -4.82 -4.53
CA CYS A 113 -0.57 -3.58 -4.64
C CYS A 113 -0.29 -2.72 -3.41
N ILE A 114 0.39 -1.59 -3.61
CA ILE A 114 0.72 -0.62 -2.55
C ILE A 114 0.25 0.75 -3.04
N ASP A 115 -0.58 1.42 -2.24
CA ASP A 115 -1.12 2.76 -2.57
C ASP A 115 -1.74 2.87 -3.98
N GLY A 116 -2.28 1.77 -4.51
CA GLY A 116 -2.95 1.72 -5.81
C GLY A 116 -2.02 1.52 -7.00
N GLN A 117 -0.76 1.16 -6.73
CA GLN A 117 0.25 0.87 -7.72
C GLN A 117 0.78 -0.56 -7.55
N TRP A 118 1.07 -1.23 -8.66
CA TRP A 118 1.77 -2.50 -8.62
C TRP A 118 3.24 -2.25 -8.31
N VAL A 119 3.76 -2.92 -7.29
CA VAL A 119 5.14 -2.75 -6.83
C VAL A 119 5.83 -4.11 -6.76
N PHE A 120 6.98 -4.22 -7.43
CA PHE A 120 7.88 -5.34 -7.25
C PHE A 120 8.86 -5.04 -6.11
N GLN A 121 9.03 -5.99 -5.19
CA GLN A 121 9.95 -5.86 -4.07
C GLN A 121 10.83 -7.10 -3.96
N GLN A 122 12.15 -6.93 -4.09
CA GLN A 122 13.12 -8.01 -3.92
C GLN A 122 14.48 -7.43 -3.52
N GLY A 123 15.16 -8.06 -2.55
CA GLY A 123 16.53 -7.68 -2.18
C GLY A 123 16.70 -6.23 -1.71
N GLY A 124 15.66 -5.63 -1.10
CA GLY A 124 15.67 -4.22 -0.67
C GLY A 124 15.39 -3.20 -1.78
N ILE A 125 15.19 -3.65 -3.02
CA ILE A 125 14.75 -2.81 -4.14
C ILE A 125 13.21 -2.80 -4.15
N SER A 126 12.63 -1.62 -4.38
CA SER A 126 11.20 -1.43 -4.56
C SER A 126 10.98 -0.66 -5.86
N GLN A 127 10.21 -1.22 -6.79
CA GLN A 127 10.00 -0.65 -8.11
C GLN A 127 8.51 -0.66 -8.45
N ILE A 128 7.98 0.50 -8.84
CA ILE A 128 6.61 0.61 -9.36
C ILE A 128 6.58 0.02 -10.77
N ILE A 129 5.60 -0.83 -11.05
CA ILE A 129 5.48 -1.58 -12.30
C ILE A 129 4.18 -1.19 -13.00
N ASN A 130 4.29 -0.75 -14.24
CA ASN A 130 3.14 -0.49 -15.11
C ASN A 130 3.15 -1.36 -16.37
N GLU A 131 4.27 -1.99 -16.69
CA GLU A 131 4.42 -2.88 -17.84
C GLU A 131 5.34 -4.07 -17.52
N ILE A 132 5.02 -5.23 -18.10
CA ILE A 132 5.87 -6.42 -18.09
C ILE A 132 6.04 -6.96 -19.50
N ASN A 133 7.27 -7.34 -19.83
CA ASN A 133 7.66 -7.96 -21.08
C ASN A 133 8.49 -9.21 -20.79
N CYS A 134 8.30 -10.27 -21.58
CA CYS A 134 9.15 -11.46 -21.50
C CYS A 134 9.99 -11.59 -22.77
N GLN A 135 11.30 -11.64 -22.62
CA GLN A 135 12.27 -11.80 -23.70
C GLN A 135 13.01 -13.14 -23.55
N ASN A 136 13.27 -13.81 -24.66
CA ASN A 136 14.06 -15.04 -24.71
C ASN A 136 15.46 -14.70 -25.22
N ALA A 137 16.47 -15.38 -24.69
CA ALA A 137 17.82 -15.39 -25.28
C ALA A 137 18.21 -16.78 -25.77
#